data_AF-A0A9E3DMM0-F1
#
_entry.id   AF-A0A9E3DMM0-F1
#
_cell.length_a   1.000
_cell.length_b   1.000
_cell.length_c   1.000
_cell.angle_alpha   90.00
_cell.angle_beta   90.00
_cell.angle_gamma   90.00
#
_symmetry.space_group_name_H-M   'P 1'
#
loop_
_entity.id
_entity.type
_entity.pdbx_description
1 polymer ?
#
loop_
_entity_poly.entity_id
_entity_poly.type
_entity_poly.pdbx_seq_one_letter_code
_entity_poly.pdbx_strand_id
1 'polypeptide(L)'
;MNQVTKYQYAGISVTTVNNQPPGVVAQPGQCAPFPVVLSVPPGSNGDIITLTTSDPSVVNFPGGLNSISLTIPAGQTTPVRRMASVCGVTLGSAVITTSDSASMSTQTVRVISPLAFTPDNAVVSIARQGRLTLMLSAPISATALTVNLKSDNPAVATVPATVTFGPGATSAIVTITGVAPGTTVIHASALPNIADTTVTITVQ
;
A
#
# COMPACT_ATOMS: atom_id res chain seq x y z
N MET A 1 -16.18 18.92 -7.12
CA MET A 1 -17.22 17.87 -7.21
C MET A 1 -16.50 16.53 -7.17
N ASN A 2 -16.40 15.90 -5.99
CA ASN A 2 -15.71 14.62 -5.86
C ASN A 2 -16.64 13.53 -6.40
N GLN A 3 -16.19 12.81 -7.43
CA GLN A 3 -16.88 11.66 -7.98
C GLN A 3 -16.88 10.54 -6.92
N VAL A 4 -18.08 10.11 -6.56
CA VAL A 4 -18.34 9.09 -5.54
C VAL A 4 -18.81 7.85 -6.27
N THR A 5 -17.93 6.88 -6.47
CA THR A 5 -18.29 5.60 -7.10
C THR A 5 -18.86 4.68 -6.03
N LYS A 6 -20.17 4.41 -6.10
CA LYS A 6 -20.86 3.45 -5.23
C LYS A 6 -20.69 2.06 -5.80
N TYR A 7 -19.97 1.18 -5.10
CA TYR A 7 -19.97 -0.24 -5.43
C TYR A 7 -21.16 -0.89 -4.72
N GLN A 8 -22.25 -1.12 -5.45
CA GLN A 8 -23.45 -1.77 -4.92
C GLN A 8 -23.32 -3.28 -5.03
N TYR A 9 -23.37 -4.00 -3.91
CA TYR A 9 -23.68 -5.42 -3.92
C TYR A 9 -24.62 -5.74 -2.76
N ALA A 10 -25.84 -6.16 -3.10
CA ALA A 10 -26.88 -6.68 -2.21
C ALA A 10 -27.04 -5.94 -0.86
N GLY A 11 -27.43 -4.65 -0.91
CA GLY A 11 -27.87 -3.91 0.28
C GLY A 11 -26.81 -3.05 0.98
N ILE A 12 -25.52 -3.39 0.87
CA ILE A 12 -24.40 -2.61 1.44
C ILE A 12 -23.58 -2.02 0.28
N SER A 13 -23.26 -0.72 0.37
CA SER A 13 -22.41 -0.02 -0.60
C SER A 13 -21.21 0.61 0.08
N VAL A 14 -20.01 0.10 -0.19
CA VAL A 14 -18.77 0.80 0.19
C VAL A 14 -18.55 1.92 -0.80
N THR A 15 -18.44 3.14 -0.29
CA THR A 15 -18.46 4.34 -1.11
C THR A 15 -17.10 5.01 -1.04
N THR A 16 -16.21 4.77 -2.01
CA THR A 16 -14.88 5.37 -1.98
C THR A 16 -14.98 6.90 -2.10
N VAL A 17 -14.27 7.62 -1.23
CA VAL A 17 -14.10 9.07 -1.32
C VAL A 17 -12.79 9.30 -2.10
N ASN A 18 -12.85 10.13 -3.16
CA ASN A 18 -11.72 10.57 -4.01
C ASN A 18 -11.31 9.69 -5.21
N ASN A 19 -12.27 9.13 -5.96
CA ASN A 19 -12.03 8.61 -7.33
C ASN A 19 -10.85 7.60 -7.48
N GLN A 20 -10.48 6.92 -6.40
CA GLN A 20 -9.40 5.94 -6.38
C GLN A 20 -9.93 4.57 -6.85
N PRO A 21 -9.12 3.72 -7.53
CA PRO A 21 -9.55 2.41 -8.06
C PRO A 21 -10.22 1.56 -6.98
N PRO A 22 -10.97 0.49 -7.33
CA PRO A 22 -11.61 -0.39 -6.35
C PRO A 22 -10.54 -1.01 -5.44
N GLY A 23 -10.31 -0.40 -4.29
CA GLY A 23 -9.17 -0.69 -3.45
C GLY A 23 -8.83 0.49 -2.56
N VAL A 24 -9.13 0.42 -1.26
CA VAL A 24 -8.59 1.41 -0.30
C VAL A 24 -7.09 1.23 -0.27
N VAL A 25 -6.34 2.32 -0.46
CA VAL A 25 -4.88 2.30 -0.40
C VAL A 25 -4.45 2.95 0.90
N ALA A 26 -3.64 2.23 1.68
CA ALA A 26 -2.99 2.75 2.87
C ALA A 26 -1.47 2.64 2.72
N GLN A 27 -0.75 3.44 3.50
CA GLN A 27 0.69 3.25 3.70
C GLN A 27 0.91 2.46 5.00
N PRO A 28 2.00 1.69 5.12
CA PRO A 28 2.40 1.12 6.40
C PRO A 28 2.47 2.19 7.49
N GLY A 29 1.87 1.92 8.66
CA GLY A 29 1.80 2.85 9.78
C GLY A 29 0.78 3.99 9.65
N GLN A 30 0.01 4.04 8.56
CA GLN A 30 -1.02 5.07 8.32
C GLN A 30 -2.42 4.46 8.26
N CYS A 31 -3.41 5.22 8.72
CA CYS A 31 -4.82 4.84 8.64
C CYS A 31 -5.54 5.62 7.54
N ALA A 32 -6.31 4.90 6.73
CA ALA A 32 -7.17 5.46 5.70
C ALA A 32 -8.65 5.37 6.14
N PRO A 33 -9.49 6.37 5.80
CA PRO A 33 -10.92 6.29 6.06
C PRO A 33 -11.56 5.15 5.26
N PHE A 34 -12.44 4.38 5.90
CA PHE A 34 -13.20 3.29 5.32
C PHE A 34 -14.71 3.59 5.44
N PRO A 35 -15.28 4.38 4.52
CA PRO A 35 -16.69 4.77 4.54
C PRO A 35 -17.62 3.59 4.21
N VAL A 36 -18.55 3.30 5.13
CA VAL A 36 -19.60 2.29 4.97
C VAL A 36 -20.94 3.00 4.78
N VAL A 37 -21.67 2.63 3.72
CA VAL A 37 -23.00 3.18 3.42
C VAL A 37 -23.96 2.03 3.14
N LEU A 38 -25.16 2.10 3.71
CA LEU A 38 -26.25 1.18 3.38
C LEU A 38 -27.03 1.71 2.18
N SER A 39 -27.50 0.79 1.35
CA SER A 39 -28.32 1.10 0.17
C SER A 39 -29.76 1.40 0.56
N VAL A 40 -30.20 0.90 1.72
CA VAL A 40 -31.53 1.12 2.30
C VAL A 40 -31.36 1.47 3.78
N PRO A 41 -32.07 2.48 4.32
CA PRO A 41 -32.05 2.75 5.75
C PRO A 41 -32.55 1.54 6.55
N PRO A 42 -31.91 1.19 7.68
CA PRO A 42 -32.37 0.09 8.51
C PRO A 42 -33.68 0.44 9.21
N GLY A 43 -34.40 -0.59 9.63
CA GLY A 43 -35.68 -0.47 10.32
C GLY A 43 -35.58 0.24 11.67
N SER A 44 -36.69 0.28 12.42
CA SER A 44 -36.82 1.03 13.68
C SER A 44 -35.78 0.69 14.76
N ASN A 45 -35.13 -0.47 14.66
CA ASN A 45 -34.12 -0.94 15.61
C ASN A 45 -32.68 -0.58 15.21
N GLY A 46 -32.48 0.10 14.07
CA GLY A 46 -31.15 0.30 13.49
C GLY A 46 -30.54 -1.02 13.01
N ASP A 47 -29.27 -0.96 12.63
CA ASP A 47 -28.51 -2.11 12.16
C ASP A 47 -27.07 -2.07 12.69
N ILE A 48 -26.45 -3.25 12.83
CA ILE A 48 -25.10 -3.42 13.34
C ILE A 48 -24.25 -4.06 12.25
N ILE A 49 -23.31 -3.29 11.72
CA ILE A 49 -22.35 -3.75 10.73
C ILE A 49 -21.09 -4.20 11.45
N THR A 50 -20.65 -5.43 11.18
CA THR A 50 -19.35 -5.92 11.62
C THR A 50 -18.37 -5.84 10.45
N LEU A 51 -17.20 -5.26 10.70
CA LEU A 51 -16.07 -5.25 9.77
C LEU A 51 -15.01 -6.21 10.30
N THR A 52 -14.52 -7.09 9.44
CA THR A 52 -13.47 -8.05 9.76
C THR A 52 -12.39 -8.04 8.68
N THR A 53 -11.12 -8.07 9.08
CA THR A 53 -9.99 -8.20 8.14
C THR A 53 -9.61 -9.66 7.92
N SER A 54 -9.24 -10.01 6.69
CA SER A 54 -8.71 -11.34 6.37
C SER A 54 -7.28 -11.55 6.87
N ASP A 55 -6.50 -10.47 7.01
CA ASP A 55 -5.10 -10.52 7.44
C ASP A 55 -4.74 -9.30 8.31
N PRO A 56 -4.75 -9.46 9.65
CA PRO A 56 -4.42 -8.37 10.56
C PRO A 56 -2.93 -8.01 10.60
N SER A 57 -2.06 -8.84 10.00
CA SER A 57 -0.64 -8.53 9.86
C SER A 57 -0.38 -7.52 8.74
N VAL A 58 -1.31 -7.38 7.79
CA VAL A 58 -1.25 -6.45 6.66
C VAL A 58 -2.15 -5.24 6.89
N VAL A 59 -3.42 -5.46 7.27
CA VAL A 59 -4.38 -4.39 7.55
C VAL A 59 -5.16 -4.71 8.82
N ASN A 60 -5.18 -3.78 9.77
CA ASN A 60 -5.99 -3.88 10.98
C ASN A 60 -6.87 -2.65 11.19
N PHE A 61 -7.73 -2.69 12.19
CA PHE A 61 -8.49 -1.53 12.65
C PHE A 61 -7.73 -0.82 13.78
N PRO A 62 -8.03 0.47 14.07
CA PRO A 62 -7.38 1.23 15.13
C PRO A 62 -7.33 0.45 16.45
N GLY A 63 -6.16 0.48 17.10
CA GLY A 63 -5.90 -0.31 18.31
C GLY A 63 -5.45 -1.75 18.04
N GLY A 64 -5.11 -2.10 16.79
CA GLY A 64 -4.64 -3.44 16.44
C GLY A 64 -5.76 -4.49 16.41
N LEU A 65 -6.99 -4.04 16.18
CA LEU A 65 -8.16 -4.91 16.21
C LEU A 65 -8.34 -5.62 14.86
N ASN A 66 -8.81 -6.87 14.92
CA ASN A 66 -9.09 -7.70 13.74
C ASN A 66 -10.54 -7.55 13.26
N SER A 67 -11.41 -7.05 14.15
CA SER A 67 -12.79 -6.73 13.84
C SER A 67 -13.29 -5.55 14.66
N ILE A 68 -14.23 -4.80 14.09
CA ILE A 68 -14.95 -3.71 14.75
C ILE A 68 -16.43 -3.78 14.40
N SER A 69 -17.29 -3.29 15.28
CA SER A 69 -18.72 -3.13 15.00
C SER A 69 -19.10 -1.65 14.92
N LEU A 70 -19.95 -1.33 13.96
CA LEU A 70 -20.52 -0.01 13.74
C LEU A 70 -22.04 -0.11 13.85
N THR A 71 -22.65 0.81 14.58
CA THR A 71 -24.12 0.91 14.66
C THR A 71 -24.61 2.00 13.71
N ILE A 72 -25.57 1.65 12.86
CA ILE A 72 -26.29 2.57 11.98
C ILE A 72 -27.70 2.75 12.57
N PRO A 73 -28.05 3.94 13.08
CA PRO A 73 -29.38 4.18 13.66
C PRO A 73 -30.51 4.03 12.64
N ALA A 74 -31.73 3.81 13.14
CA ALA A 74 -32.93 3.78 12.32
C ALA A 74 -33.03 5.02 11.41
N GLY A 75 -33.39 4.80 10.14
CA GLY A 75 -33.53 5.89 9.16
C GLY A 75 -32.23 6.51 8.66
N GLN A 76 -31.06 6.05 9.13
CA GLN A 76 -29.74 6.50 8.63
C GLN A 76 -29.14 5.47 7.67
N THR A 77 -28.39 5.92 6.67
CA THR A 77 -27.64 5.03 5.77
C THR A 77 -26.15 5.00 6.07
N THR A 78 -25.67 5.77 7.05
CA THR A 78 -24.25 5.85 7.41
C THR A 78 -24.07 5.86 8.92
N PRO A 79 -22.95 5.31 9.43
CA PRO A 79 -22.59 5.46 10.83
C PRO A 79 -22.42 6.94 11.21
N VAL A 80 -23.22 7.44 12.15
CA VAL A 80 -23.22 8.87 12.56
C VAL A 80 -22.31 9.16 13.76
N ARG A 81 -21.91 8.15 14.52
CA ARG A 81 -21.10 8.33 15.74
C ARG A 81 -19.61 8.07 15.54
N ARG A 82 -19.24 7.18 14.62
CA ARG A 82 -17.86 6.80 14.32
C ARG A 82 -17.75 6.38 12.87
N MET A 83 -16.86 7.04 12.12
CA MET A 83 -16.45 6.53 10.80
C MET A 83 -15.44 5.41 11.02
N ALA A 84 -15.54 4.34 10.23
CA ALA A 84 -14.51 3.31 10.23
C ALA A 84 -13.25 3.82 9.52
N SER A 85 -12.12 3.29 9.95
CA SER A 85 -10.82 3.48 9.34
C SER A 85 -10.06 2.17 9.37
N VAL A 86 -9.22 1.97 8.36
CA VAL A 86 -8.34 0.80 8.24
C VAL A 86 -6.90 1.28 8.27
N CYS A 87 -6.05 0.61 9.04
CA CYS A 87 -4.66 0.96 9.23
C CYS A 87 -3.75 -0.06 8.55
N GLY A 88 -2.83 0.43 7.71
CA GLY A 88 -1.82 -0.41 7.08
C GLY A 88 -0.74 -0.79 8.09
N VAL A 89 -0.39 -2.07 8.17
CA VAL A 89 0.60 -2.60 9.11
C VAL A 89 1.87 -2.99 8.36
N THR A 90 1.73 -3.85 7.34
CA THR A 90 2.81 -4.27 6.43
C THR A 90 2.35 -4.18 4.98
N LEU A 91 3.30 -4.22 4.05
CA LEU A 91 2.99 -4.23 2.61
C LEU A 91 2.25 -5.50 2.21
N GLY A 92 1.18 -5.36 1.46
CA GLY A 92 0.35 -6.50 1.08
C GLY A 92 -1.04 -6.09 0.64
N SER A 93 -1.92 -7.08 0.54
CA SER A 93 -3.33 -6.89 0.31
C SER A 93 -4.13 -7.72 1.30
N ALA A 94 -5.09 -7.09 1.96
CA ALA A 94 -6.07 -7.78 2.81
C ALA A 94 -7.48 -7.49 2.28
N VAL A 95 -8.42 -8.37 2.60
CA VAL A 95 -9.84 -8.16 2.29
C VAL A 95 -10.55 -7.78 3.58
N ILE A 96 -11.29 -6.68 3.52
CA ILE A 96 -12.21 -6.28 4.58
C ILE A 96 -13.60 -6.80 4.22
N THR A 97 -14.15 -7.63 5.08
CA THR A 97 -15.52 -8.12 4.99
C THR A 97 -16.41 -7.29 5.89
N THR A 98 -17.40 -6.63 5.31
CA THR A 98 -18.50 -5.95 6.01
C THR A 98 -19.71 -6.87 6.00
N SER A 99 -20.26 -7.21 7.16
CA SER A 99 -21.45 -8.06 7.26
C SER A 99 -22.45 -7.48 8.26
N ASP A 100 -23.73 -7.59 7.92
CA ASP A 100 -24.85 -7.38 8.84
C ASP A 100 -25.59 -8.72 9.06
N SER A 101 -26.82 -8.66 9.59
CA SER A 101 -27.64 -9.87 9.85
C SER A 101 -28.18 -10.57 8.58
N ALA A 102 -28.17 -9.91 7.42
CA ALA A 102 -28.82 -10.33 6.19
C ALA A 102 -27.90 -10.27 4.93
N SER A 103 -26.81 -9.51 4.98
CA SER A 103 -26.00 -9.12 3.83
C SER A 103 -24.51 -9.13 4.16
N MET A 104 -23.69 -9.39 3.14
CA MET A 104 -22.24 -9.36 3.23
C MET A 104 -21.65 -8.69 1.99
N SER A 105 -20.63 -7.88 2.19
CA SER A 105 -19.85 -7.22 1.14
C SER A 105 -18.36 -7.31 1.48
N THR A 106 -17.52 -7.38 0.45
CA THR A 106 -16.07 -7.46 0.60
C THR A 106 -15.38 -6.33 -0.16
N GLN A 107 -14.29 -5.82 0.39
CA GLN A 107 -13.47 -4.78 -0.24
C GLN A 107 -12.00 -5.12 -0.03
N THR A 108 -11.24 -5.20 -1.12
CA THR A 108 -9.78 -5.33 -1.02
C THR A 108 -9.18 -4.00 -0.56
N VAL A 109 -8.22 -4.07 0.35
CA VAL A 109 -7.39 -2.96 0.82
C VAL A 109 -5.95 -3.31 0.51
N ARG A 110 -5.25 -2.42 -0.19
CA ARG A 110 -3.84 -2.63 -0.54
C ARG A 110 -2.97 -1.67 0.26
N VAL A 111 -1.93 -2.21 0.87
CA VAL A 111 -0.91 -1.42 1.55
C VAL A 111 0.30 -1.35 0.64
N ILE A 112 0.57 -0.14 0.13
CA ILE A 112 1.68 0.13 -0.79
C ILE A 112 2.64 1.16 -0.18
N SER A 113 3.88 1.13 -0.64
CA SER A 113 4.88 2.14 -0.28
C SER A 113 5.72 2.46 -1.51
N PRO A 114 5.75 3.72 -1.99
CA PRO A 114 6.65 4.11 -3.05
C PRO A 114 8.11 4.01 -2.63
N LEU A 115 8.97 3.74 -3.60
CA LEU A 115 10.42 3.82 -3.46
C LEU A 115 10.92 5.12 -4.09
N ALA A 116 12.08 5.58 -3.62
CA ALA A 116 12.83 6.65 -4.24
C ALA A 116 14.32 6.36 -4.18
N PHE A 117 15.04 6.63 -5.26
CA PHE A 117 16.49 6.63 -5.25
C PHE A 117 17.02 7.99 -4.79
N THR A 118 18.16 7.96 -4.11
CA THR A 118 18.88 9.17 -3.70
C THR A 118 20.39 8.93 -3.89
N PRO A 119 21.06 9.71 -4.76
CA PRO A 119 20.49 10.66 -5.72
C PRO A 119 19.62 10.00 -6.82
N ASP A 120 18.82 10.81 -7.54
CA ASP A 120 17.94 10.42 -8.67
C ASP A 120 18.69 10.24 -10.00
N ASN A 121 19.95 10.65 -10.04
CA ASN A 121 20.94 10.24 -11.02
C ASN A 121 22.30 10.08 -10.35
N ALA A 122 23.15 9.19 -10.86
CA ALA A 122 24.51 9.05 -10.35
C ALA A 122 25.53 8.85 -11.47
N VAL A 123 26.74 9.29 -11.16
CA VAL A 123 27.93 9.10 -11.99
C VAL A 123 28.85 8.14 -11.27
N VAL A 124 29.25 7.06 -11.95
CA VAL A 124 30.11 6.01 -11.40
C VAL A 124 31.34 5.87 -12.29
N SER A 125 32.52 5.75 -11.69
CA SER A 125 33.72 5.52 -12.48
C SER A 125 33.82 4.09 -13.01
N ILE A 126 34.45 3.91 -14.17
CA ILE A 126 34.74 2.58 -14.73
C ILE A 126 35.52 1.73 -13.71
N ALA A 127 35.13 0.45 -13.59
CA ALA A 127 35.71 -0.52 -12.65
C ALA A 127 35.65 -0.10 -11.17
N ARG A 128 34.82 0.89 -10.82
CA ARG A 128 34.57 1.32 -9.43
C ARG A 128 33.13 1.08 -9.03
N GLN A 129 32.94 1.00 -7.72
CA GLN A 129 31.62 0.93 -7.12
C GLN A 129 31.09 2.32 -6.78
N GLY A 130 29.85 2.57 -7.17
CA GLY A 130 29.01 3.65 -6.67
C GLY A 130 28.05 3.13 -5.60
N ARG A 131 27.51 4.03 -4.79
CA ARG A 131 26.46 3.72 -3.82
C ARG A 131 25.29 4.65 -4.04
N LEU A 132 24.10 4.07 -4.11
CA LEU A 132 22.84 4.78 -4.02
C LEU A 132 22.14 4.39 -2.73
N THR A 133 21.31 5.30 -2.23
CA THR A 133 20.34 4.98 -1.19
C THR A 133 18.97 4.79 -1.84
N LEU A 134 18.32 3.69 -1.50
CA LEU A 134 16.93 3.43 -1.84
C LEU A 134 16.09 3.71 -0.58
N MET A 135 15.10 4.59 -0.69
CA MET A 135 14.26 5.05 0.42
C MET A 135 12.83 4.53 0.27
N LEU A 136 12.22 4.11 1.38
CA LEU A 136 10.78 3.87 1.54
C LEU A 136 10.11 5.09 2.17
N SER A 137 8.87 5.36 1.79
CA SER A 137 8.10 6.46 2.40
C SER A 137 7.65 6.21 3.84
N ALA A 138 7.65 4.95 4.30
CA ALA A 138 7.20 4.57 5.63
C ALA A 138 7.92 3.31 6.14
N PRO A 139 8.14 3.20 7.47
CA PRO A 139 8.73 2.01 8.07
C PRO A 139 7.77 0.81 7.99
N ILE A 140 8.33 -0.39 7.81
CA ILE A 140 7.60 -1.66 7.77
C ILE A 140 7.74 -2.39 9.12
N SER A 141 6.64 -2.85 9.70
CA SER A 141 6.55 -3.12 11.15
C SER A 141 7.13 -4.45 11.64
N ALA A 142 7.44 -5.42 10.78
CA ALA A 142 7.85 -6.75 11.29
C ALA A 142 8.75 -7.59 10.37
N THR A 143 8.59 -7.49 9.04
CA THR A 143 9.28 -8.38 8.10
C THR A 143 10.28 -7.60 7.26
N ALA A 144 11.43 -8.21 6.98
CA ALA A 144 12.37 -7.68 6.01
C ALA A 144 11.69 -7.62 4.62
N LEU A 145 11.88 -6.51 3.91
CA LEU A 145 11.37 -6.34 2.55
C LEU A 145 12.51 -6.55 1.57
N THR A 146 12.33 -7.49 0.65
CA THR A 146 13.25 -7.68 -0.47
C THR A 146 12.72 -6.94 -1.70
N VAL A 147 13.57 -6.10 -2.28
CA VAL A 147 13.32 -5.36 -3.52
C VAL A 147 14.20 -5.94 -4.61
N ASN A 148 13.62 -6.20 -5.77
CA ASN A 148 14.34 -6.65 -6.95
C ASN A 148 14.96 -5.46 -7.67
N LEU A 149 16.20 -5.63 -8.11
CA LEU A 149 16.96 -4.63 -8.85
C LEU A 149 17.36 -5.20 -10.21
N LYS A 150 17.32 -4.37 -11.24
CA LYS A 150 17.73 -4.74 -12.59
C LYS A 150 18.36 -3.57 -13.32
N SER A 151 19.48 -3.79 -13.99
CA SER A 151 20.05 -2.84 -14.95
C SER A 151 19.55 -3.17 -16.35
N ASP A 152 19.13 -2.16 -17.11
CA ASP A 152 18.75 -2.31 -18.51
C ASP A 152 19.93 -2.70 -19.40
N ASN A 153 21.13 -2.22 -19.05
CA ASN A 153 22.37 -2.57 -19.71
C ASN A 153 23.46 -2.97 -18.70
N PRO A 154 23.54 -4.26 -18.33
CA PRO A 154 24.59 -4.81 -17.47
C PRO A 154 26.01 -4.65 -18.04
N ALA A 155 26.18 -4.43 -19.36
CA ALA A 155 27.49 -4.19 -19.96
C ALA A 155 28.03 -2.77 -19.66
N VAL A 156 27.17 -1.84 -19.25
CA VAL A 156 27.55 -0.48 -18.81
C VAL A 156 27.68 -0.42 -17.30
N ALA A 157 26.65 -0.84 -16.55
CA ALA A 157 26.71 -0.93 -15.09
C ALA A 157 25.90 -2.11 -14.55
N THR A 158 26.43 -2.77 -13.53
CA THR A 158 25.79 -3.90 -12.84
C THR A 158 25.32 -3.52 -11.44
N VAL A 159 24.29 -4.22 -10.99
CA VAL A 159 23.73 -4.15 -9.63
C VAL A 159 23.52 -5.55 -9.07
N PRO A 160 23.50 -5.72 -7.74
CA PRO A 160 22.94 -6.91 -7.12
C PRO A 160 21.52 -7.16 -7.64
N ALA A 161 21.11 -8.43 -7.73
CA ALA A 161 19.76 -8.78 -8.16
C ALA A 161 18.69 -8.32 -7.16
N THR A 162 19.05 -8.19 -5.88
CA THR A 162 18.15 -7.80 -4.80
C THR A 162 18.84 -6.90 -3.78
N VAL A 163 18.02 -6.09 -3.10
CA VAL A 163 18.39 -5.35 -1.90
C VAL A 163 17.33 -5.59 -0.83
N THR A 164 17.73 -5.63 0.44
CA THR A 164 16.82 -5.93 1.55
C THR A 164 16.76 -4.75 2.51
N PHE A 165 15.55 -4.34 2.87
CA PHE A 165 15.27 -3.46 4.00
C PHE A 165 15.10 -4.33 5.24
N GLY A 166 15.88 -4.05 6.29
CA GLY A 166 15.68 -4.69 7.59
C GLY A 166 14.32 -4.33 8.21
N PRO A 167 13.87 -5.07 9.23
CA PRO A 167 12.66 -4.73 9.97
C PRO A 167 12.71 -3.27 10.48
N GLY A 168 11.65 -2.50 10.23
CA GLY A 168 11.56 -1.08 10.61
C GLY A 168 12.41 -0.11 9.78
N ALA A 169 13.28 -0.59 8.88
CA ALA A 169 14.15 0.27 8.09
C ALA A 169 13.37 0.99 6.97
N THR A 170 13.72 2.26 6.75
CA THR A 170 13.20 3.08 5.63
C THR A 170 14.24 3.34 4.56
N SER A 171 15.45 2.82 4.71
CA SER A 171 16.56 3.02 3.78
C SER A 171 17.37 1.74 3.58
N ALA A 172 17.82 1.48 2.36
CA ALA A 172 18.77 0.43 2.04
C ALA A 172 19.84 0.94 1.07
N ILE A 173 21.05 0.40 1.14
CA ILE A 173 22.15 0.78 0.26
C ILE A 173 22.17 -0.14 -0.95
N VAL A 174 22.18 0.45 -2.13
CA VAL A 174 22.35 -0.24 -3.42
C VAL A 174 23.76 0.04 -3.93
N THR A 175 24.55 -1.01 -4.07
CA THR A 175 25.88 -0.92 -4.67
C THR A 175 25.77 -1.08 -6.18
N ILE A 176 26.41 -0.20 -6.94
CA ILE A 176 26.46 -0.25 -8.40
C ILE A 176 27.91 -0.42 -8.81
N THR A 177 28.20 -1.25 -9.79
CA THR A 177 29.56 -1.38 -10.35
C THR A 177 29.57 -0.90 -11.79
N GLY A 178 30.42 0.09 -12.08
CA GLY A 178 30.64 0.56 -13.46
C GLY A 178 31.49 -0.45 -14.24
N VAL A 179 31.04 -0.83 -15.43
CA VAL A 179 31.70 -1.83 -16.30
C VAL A 179 32.34 -1.17 -17.51
N ALA A 180 31.58 -0.36 -18.26
CA ALA A 180 32.07 0.33 -19.45
C ALA A 180 31.42 1.73 -19.57
N PRO A 181 32.05 2.67 -20.31
CA PRO A 181 31.48 3.99 -20.52
C PRO A 181 30.08 3.93 -21.15
N GLY A 182 29.19 4.79 -20.68
CA GLY A 182 27.83 4.90 -21.23
C GLY A 182 26.79 5.20 -20.16
N THR A 183 25.52 5.10 -20.54
CA THR A 183 24.38 5.32 -19.64
C THR A 183 23.51 4.08 -19.56
N THR A 184 23.02 3.76 -18.37
CA THR A 184 22.04 2.69 -18.14
C THR A 184 21.01 3.14 -17.11
N VAL A 185 19.81 2.55 -17.18
CA VAL A 185 18.75 2.75 -16.19
C VAL A 185 18.73 1.55 -15.26
N ILE A 186 18.64 1.81 -13.95
CA ILE A 186 18.40 0.77 -12.95
C ILE A 186 16.94 0.86 -12.52
N HIS A 187 16.29 -0.28 -12.51
CA HIS A 187 14.93 -0.51 -12.03
C HIS A 187 14.95 -1.12 -10.64
N ALA A 188 14.06 -0.65 -9.77
CA ALA A 188 13.79 -1.21 -8.44
C ALA A 188 12.29 -1.43 -8.25
N SER A 189 11.89 -2.67 -7.94
CA SER A 189 10.49 -2.99 -7.70
C SER A 189 10.29 -4.16 -6.73
N ALA A 190 9.14 -4.19 -6.08
CA ALA A 190 8.66 -5.34 -5.31
C ALA A 190 7.15 -5.50 -5.55
N LEU A 191 6.82 -5.88 -6.79
CA LEU A 191 5.44 -6.10 -7.21
C LEU A 191 4.79 -7.22 -6.37
N PRO A 192 3.48 -7.11 -6.08
CA PRO A 192 2.55 -6.07 -6.54
C PRO A 192 2.44 -4.85 -5.60
N ASN A 193 3.19 -4.80 -4.50
CA ASN A 193 2.99 -3.81 -3.43
C ASN A 193 3.88 -2.56 -3.56
N ILE A 194 4.94 -2.64 -4.36
CA ILE A 194 5.85 -1.55 -4.67
C ILE A 194 6.00 -1.46 -6.18
N ALA A 195 5.61 -0.31 -6.73
CA ALA A 195 5.74 -0.01 -8.15
C ALA A 195 7.22 0.13 -8.56
N ASP A 196 7.46 -0.01 -9.86
CA ASP A 196 8.79 0.19 -10.42
C ASP A 196 9.27 1.64 -10.24
N THR A 197 10.50 1.79 -9.77
CA THR A 197 11.19 3.06 -9.60
C THR A 197 12.52 2.99 -10.31
N THR A 198 12.89 4.05 -11.02
CA THR A 198 14.09 4.07 -11.84
C THR A 198 15.10 5.11 -11.40
N VAL A 199 16.37 4.87 -11.74
CA VAL A 199 17.48 5.81 -11.58
C VAL A 199 18.41 5.71 -12.77
N THR A 200 18.90 6.85 -13.26
CA THR A 200 19.84 6.88 -14.39
C THR A 200 21.28 6.87 -13.89
N ILE A 201 22.10 5.97 -14.43
CA ILE A 201 23.52 5.85 -14.13
C ILE A 201 24.32 6.21 -15.36
N THR A 202 25.29 7.10 -15.18
CA THR A 202 26.33 7.41 -16.18
C THR A 202 27.66 6.83 -15.70
N VAL A 203 28.33 6.07 -16.57
CA VAL A 203 29.66 5.52 -16.32
C VAL A 203 30.68 6.24 -17.17
N GLN A 204 31.74 6.74 -16.53
CA GLN A 204 32.83 7.48 -17.18
C GLN A 204 34.20 7.25 -16.54
#